data_AF-S6HBY2-F1
#
_entry.id   AF-S6HBY2-F1
#
_cell.length_a   1.000
_cell.length_b   1.000
_cell.length_c   1.000
_cell.angle_alpha   90.00
_cell.angle_beta   90.00
_cell.angle_gamma   90.00
#
_symmetry.space_group_name_H-M   'P 1'
#
loop_
_entity.id
_entity.type
_entity.pdbx_description
1 polymer ?
#
loop_
_entity_poly.entity_id
_entity_poly.type
_entity_poly.pdbx_seq_one_letter_code
_entity_poly.pdbx_strand_id
1 'polypeptide(L)' 'MSALMSAIMSLVISVFNVGLVAGILQIWLSAWGFSFVIAFAVILAITPVVGKMVSMVIVDN' A
#
# COMPACT_ATOMS: atom_id res chain seq x y z
N MET A 1 2.10 -15.50 -3.71
CA MET A 1 3.57 -15.40 -3.88
C MET A 1 4.17 -14.06 -3.45
N SER A 2 3.41 -12.98 -3.23
CA SER A 2 3.94 -11.67 -2.78
C SER A 2 3.41 -11.16 -1.44
N ALA A 3 2.18 -11.50 -1.06
CA ALA A 3 1.55 -10.98 0.17
C ALA A 3 2.31 -11.33 1.46
N LEU A 4 2.78 -12.58 1.59
CA LEU A 4 3.57 -13.02 2.74
C LEU A 4 4.95 -12.34 2.79
N MET A 5 5.56 -12.11 1.64
CA MET A 5 6.88 -11.46 1.52
C MET A 5 6.79 -9.95 1.86
N SER A 6 5.74 -9.27 1.40
CA SER A 6 5.46 -7.87 1.80
C SER A 6 5.05 -7.76 3.27
N ALA A 7 4.31 -8.74 3.80
CA ALA A 7 3.94 -8.78 5.22
C ALA A 7 5.18 -8.90 6.12
N ILE A 8 6.10 -9.81 5.80
CA ILE A 8 7.32 -10.00 6.59
C ILE A 8 8.23 -8.76 6.50
N MET A 9 8.43 -8.16 5.32
CA MET A 9 9.22 -6.92 5.19
C MET A 9 8.59 -5.75 5.96
N SER A 10 7.26 -5.60 5.91
CA SER A 10 6.51 -4.60 6.68
C SER A 10 6.66 -4.81 8.20
N LEU A 11 6.67 -6.06 8.66
CA LEU A 11 6.83 -6.42 10.06
C LEU A 11 8.24 -6.08 10.56
N VAL A 12 9.27 -6.41 9.77
CA VAL A 12 10.66 -6.08 10.07
C VAL A 12 10.87 -4.57 10.16
N ILE A 13 10.34 -3.79 9.22
CA ILE A 13 10.48 -2.32 9.21
C ILE A 13 9.74 -1.68 10.42
N SER A 14 8.58 -2.22 10.80
CA SER A 14 7.81 -1.75 11.96
C SER A 14 8.52 -2.03 13.29
N VAL A 15 9.14 -3.21 13.41
CA VAL A 15 9.98 -3.58 14.57
C VAL A 15 11.22 -2.70 14.65
N PHE A 16 11.84 -2.37 13.51
CA PHE A 16 13.05 -1.53 13.46
C PHE A 16 12.78 -0.04 13.74
N ASN A 17 11.66 0.54 13.27
CA ASN A 17 11.39 1.98 13.41
C ASN A 17 10.80 2.36 14.77
N VAL A 18 9.97 1.50 15.38
CA VAL A 18 9.24 1.83 16.61
C VAL A 18 9.94 1.28 17.86
N GLY A 19 10.89 0.35 17.69
CA GLY A 19 11.51 -0.40 18.80
C GLY A 19 10.54 -1.43 19.39
N LEU A 20 11.05 -2.43 20.13
CA LEU A 20 10.27 -3.52 20.74
C LEU A 20 9.32 -3.01 21.86
N VAL A 21 8.25 -2.32 21.46
CA VAL A 21 7.17 -1.87 22.34
C VAL A 21 6.11 -2.97 22.45
N ALA A 22 5.54 -3.15 23.65
CA ALA A 22 4.52 -4.14 23.92
C ALA A 22 3.27 -3.89 23.04
N GLY A 23 3.00 -4.78 22.08
CA GLY A 23 1.84 -4.68 21.18
C GLY A 23 2.14 -4.48 19.69
N ILE A 24 3.42 -4.56 19.27
CA ILE A 24 3.84 -4.30 17.89
C ILE A 24 3.14 -5.15 16.84
N LEU A 25 2.80 -6.41 17.16
CA LEU A 25 2.08 -7.29 16.25
C LEU A 25 0.66 -6.76 15.96
N GLN A 26 -0.01 -6.18 16.95
CA GLN A 26 -1.38 -5.65 16.80
C GLN A 26 -1.40 -4.35 16.00
N ILE A 27 -0.41 -3.48 16.24
CA ILE A 27 -0.21 -2.24 15.47
C ILE A 27 0.13 -2.59 14.01
N TRP A 28 1.02 -3.55 13.83
CA TRP A 28 1.44 -4.02 12.51
C TRP A 28 0.29 -4.64 11.71
N LEU A 29 -0.49 -5.56 12.31
CA LEU A 29 -1.61 -6.21 11.62
C LEU A 29 -2.68 -5.19 11.21
N SER A 30 -2.95 -4.21 12.08
CA SER A 30 -3.87 -3.11 11.78
C SER A 30 -3.35 -2.23 10.64
N ALA A 31 -2.08 -1.79 10.69
CA ALA A 31 -1.49 -0.94 9.67
C ALA A 31 -1.36 -1.64 8.30
N TRP A 32 -0.99 -2.92 8.30
CA TRP A 32 -0.89 -3.73 7.09
C TRP A 32 -2.26 -3.92 6.43
N GLY A 33 -3.28 -4.29 7.21
CA GLY A 33 -4.65 -4.39 6.72
C GLY A 33 -5.20 -3.06 6.23
N PHE A 34 -4.93 -1.97 6.95
CA PHE A 34 -5.36 -0.63 6.58
C PHE A 34 -4.71 -0.16 5.26
N SER A 35 -3.44 -0.50 5.05
CA SER A 35 -2.71 -0.17 3.81
C SER A 35 -3.34 -0.86 2.59
N PHE A 36 -3.84 -2.09 2.74
CA PHE A 36 -4.57 -2.80 1.69
C PHE A 36 -5.88 -2.09 1.31
N VAL A 37 -6.65 -1.65 2.31
CA VAL A 37 -7.90 -0.92 2.09
C VAL A 37 -7.62 0.41 1.38
N ILE A 38 -6.59 1.15 1.82
CA ILE A 38 -6.18 2.40 1.19
C ILE A 38 -5.73 2.15 -0.25
N ALA A 39 -4.88 1.14 -0.50
CA ALA A 39 -4.40 0.85 -1.84
C ALA A 39 -5.56 0.60 -2.83
N PHE A 40 -6.59 -0.13 -2.40
CA PHE A 40 -7.77 -0.39 -3.23
C PHE A 40 -8.55 0.89 -3.52
N ALA A 41 -8.78 1.72 -2.50
CA ALA A 41 -9.46 3.01 -2.67
C ALA A 41 -8.68 3.97 -3.59
N VAL A 42 -7.35 4.01 -3.44
CA VAL A 42 -6.46 4.84 -4.26
C VAL A 42 -6.49 4.37 -5.71
N ILE A 43 -6.38 3.06 -5.98
CA ILE A 43 -6.43 2.55 -7.35
C ILE A 43 -7.74 2.95 -8.03
N LEU A 44 -8.89 2.74 -7.39
CA LEU A 44 -10.20 3.13 -7.94
C LEU A 44 -10.30 4.63 -8.22
N ALA A 45 -9.76 5.47 -7.34
CA ALA A 45 -9.75 6.92 -7.53
C ALA A 45 -8.79 7.37 -8.65
N ILE A 46 -7.64 6.72 -8.80
CA ILE A 46 -6.58 7.10 -9.74
C ILE A 46 -6.80 6.50 -11.13
N THR A 47 -7.48 5.35 -11.28
CA THR A 47 -7.80 4.74 -12.57
C THR A 47 -8.42 5.73 -13.57
N PRO A 48 -9.47 6.51 -13.24
CA PRO A 48 -10.02 7.49 -14.19
C PRO A 48 -9.04 8.63 -14.48
N VAL A 49 -8.21 9.04 -13.51
CA VAL A 49 -7.22 10.11 -13.69
C VAL A 49 -6.14 9.68 -14.67
N VAL A 50 -5.60 8.47 -14.50
CA VAL A 50 -4.62 7.86 -15.42
C VAL A 50 -5.24 7.67 -16.80
N GLY A 51 -6.49 7.22 -16.90
CA GLY A 51 -7.20 7.10 -18.18
C GLY A 51 -7.28 8.41 -18.94
N LYS A 52 -7.55 9.53 -18.25
CA LYS A 52 -7.56 10.87 -18.87
C LYS A 52 -6.17 11.33 -19.30
N MET A 53 -5.14 11.08 -18.49
CA MET A 53 -3.76 11.41 -18.84
C MET A 53 -3.28 10.64 -20.07
N VAL A 54 -3.56 9.34 -20.13
CA VAL A 54 -3.21 8.48 -21.26
C VAL A 54 -3.96 8.91 -22.53
N SER A 55 -5.25 9.25 -22.43
CA SER A 55 -6.03 9.73 -23.58
C SER A 55 -5.53 11.06 -24.14
N MET A 56 -4.99 11.96 -23.30
CA MET A 56 -4.39 13.21 -23.78
C MET A 56 -3.06 12.99 -24.50
N VAL A 57 -2.26 12.01 -24.05
CA VAL A 57 -0.98 11.66 -24.68
C VAL A 57 -1.18 10.94 -26.02
N ILE A 58 -2.23 10.12 -26.15
CA ILE A 58 -2.52 9.37 -27.38
C ILE A 58 -3.19 10.24 -28.46
N VAL A 59 -3.79 11.39 -28.10
CA VAL A 59 -4.43 12.35 -29.02
C VAL A 59 -3.43 13.21 -29.84
N ASP A 60 -2.17 12.79 -29.92
CA ASP A 60 -1.13 13.44 -30.74
C ASP A 60 -0.65 12.52 -31.89
N ASN A 61 -1.57 11.94 -32.67
CA ASN A 61 -1.28 11.39 -34.00
C ASN A 61 -2.50 11.47 -34.94
#